data_AF-A0A958AS17-F1
#
_entry.id   AF-A0A958AS17-F1
#
_cell.length_a   1.000
_cell.length_b   1.000
_cell.length_c   1.000
_cell.angle_alpha   90.00
_cell.angle_beta   90.00
_cell.angle_gamma   90.00
#
_symmetry.space_group_name_H-M   'P 1'
#
loop_
_entity.id
_entity.type
_entity.pdbx_description
1 polymer ?
#
loop_
_entity_poly.entity_id
_entity_poly.type
_entity_poly.pdbx_seq_one_letter_code
_entity_poly.pdbx_strand_id
1 'polypeptide(L)'
;MADQHHEEHGEHGIHITPVSTYLMVFAGLMVLLALTLFVGYTNFGAFDKSITVAVAIVKASLIMYFFMHLRHSSGLVWVFGVLGFFFFIIMLLIGMGDYAARGTIQGPL
;
A
#
# COMPACT_ATOMS: atom_id res chain seq x y z
N MET A 1 -43.28 -4.01 -47.49
CA MET A 1 -41.93 -3.49 -47.25
C MET A 1 -41.78 -3.40 -45.74
N ALA A 2 -41.11 -4.38 -45.16
CA ALA A 2 -40.84 -4.46 -43.74
C ALA A 2 -39.48 -3.82 -43.51
N ASP A 3 -39.44 -2.66 -42.87
CA ASP A 3 -38.20 -2.10 -42.34
C ASP A 3 -38.34 -2.05 -40.82
N GLN A 4 -37.79 -3.11 -40.23
CA GLN A 4 -37.63 -3.29 -38.81
C GLN A 4 -36.64 -2.24 -38.31
N HIS A 5 -37.12 -1.27 -37.54
CA HIS A 5 -36.26 -0.45 -36.70
C HIS A 5 -35.65 -1.37 -35.63
N HIS A 6 -34.47 -1.89 -35.93
CA HIS A 6 -33.61 -2.61 -35.00
C HIS A 6 -33.26 -1.67 -33.83
N GLU A 7 -33.83 -1.96 -32.66
CA GLU A 7 -33.34 -1.47 -31.39
C GLU A 7 -32.02 -2.18 -31.06
N GLU A 8 -30.90 -1.57 -31.43
CA GLU A 8 -29.59 -1.97 -30.93
C GLU A 8 -29.37 -1.36 -29.54
N HIS A 9 -29.97 -2.00 -28.53
CA HIS A 9 -29.54 -1.83 -27.15
C HIS A 9 -28.18 -2.48 -26.97
N GLY A 10 -27.13 -1.71 -27.27
CA GLY A 10 -25.75 -2.08 -26.98
C GLY A 10 -25.59 -2.40 -25.50
N GLU A 11 -25.38 -3.67 -25.19
CA GLU A 11 -24.99 -4.15 -23.88
C GLU A 11 -23.75 -3.39 -23.41
N HIS A 12 -23.90 -2.58 -22.38
CA HIS A 12 -22.78 -2.04 -21.61
C HIS A 12 -22.11 -3.19 -20.85
N GLY A 13 -21.29 -3.96 -21.56
CA GLY A 13 -20.43 -4.99 -21.00
C GLY A 13 -19.62 -4.40 -19.86
N ILE A 14 -19.85 -4.91 -18.64
CA ILE A 14 -19.15 -4.51 -17.43
C ILE A 14 -17.66 -4.69 -17.69
N HIS A 15 -16.92 -3.59 -17.84
CA HIS A 15 -15.48 -3.61 -18.04
C HIS A 15 -14.82 -3.96 -16.69
N ILE A 16 -14.87 -5.24 -16.32
CA ILE A 16 -14.17 -5.76 -15.15
C ILE A 16 -12.68 -5.63 -15.41
N THR A 17 -11.99 -4.85 -14.59
CA THR A 17 -10.53 -4.80 -14.62
C THR A 17 -9.99 -6.21 -14.33
N PRO A 18 -8.98 -6.68 -15.08
CA PRO A 18 -8.56 -8.06 -15.01
C PRO A 18 -7.98 -8.37 -13.61
N VAL A 19 -8.61 -9.34 -12.94
CA VAL A 19 -8.21 -9.88 -11.62
C VAL A 19 -6.74 -10.33 -11.59
N SER A 20 -6.20 -10.67 -12.77
CA SER A 20 -4.80 -11.05 -12.97
C SER A 20 -3.80 -10.00 -12.43
N THR A 21 -4.10 -8.70 -12.57
CA THR A 21 -3.19 -7.65 -12.07
C THR A 21 -3.09 -7.69 -10.55
N TYR A 22 -4.22 -7.85 -9.87
CA TYR A 22 -4.25 -7.95 -8.40
C TYR A 22 -3.56 -9.21 -7.88
N LEU A 23 -3.74 -10.35 -8.58
CA LEU A 23 -3.07 -11.61 -8.23
C LEU A 23 -1.55 -11.52 -8.35
N MET A 24 -1.03 -10.81 -9.36
CA MET A 24 0.41 -10.64 -9.56
C MET A 24 1.03 -9.78 -8.43
N VAL A 25 0.33 -8.74 -7.99
CA VAL A 25 0.74 -7.91 -6.85
C VAL A 25 0.67 -8.69 -5.54
N PHE A 26 -0.39 -9.48 -5.35
CA PHE A 26 -0.55 -10.35 -4.20
C PHE A 26 0.62 -11.33 -4.09
N ALA A 27 1.04 -11.94 -5.20
CA ALA A 27 2.23 -12.79 -5.24
C ALA A 27 3.50 -12.01 -4.85
N GLY A 28 3.68 -10.79 -5.36
CA GLY A 28 4.79 -9.91 -4.96
C GLY A 28 4.80 -9.62 -3.46
N LEU A 29 3.64 -9.28 -2.87
CA LEU A 29 3.50 -9.06 -1.43
C LEU A 29 3.79 -10.31 -0.61
N MET A 30 3.39 -11.48 -1.08
CA MET A 30 3.71 -12.76 -0.43
C MET A 30 5.20 -13.04 -0.43
N VAL A 31 5.92 -12.72 -1.51
CA VAL A 31 7.39 -12.84 -1.56
C VAL A 31 8.05 -11.88 -0.56
N LEU A 32 7.61 -10.62 -0.52
CA LEU A 32 8.13 -9.65 0.45
C LEU A 32 7.82 -10.05 1.90
N LEU A 33 6.66 -10.66 2.14
CA LEU A 33 6.31 -11.21 3.45
C LEU A 33 7.24 -12.35 3.84
N ALA A 34 7.47 -13.31 2.94
CA ALA A 34 8.41 -14.40 3.17
C ALA A 34 9.82 -13.87 3.45
N LEU A 35 10.26 -12.84 2.73
CA LEU A 35 11.54 -12.17 2.97
C LEU A 35 11.58 -11.52 4.36
N THR A 36 10.49 -10.89 4.81
CA THR A 36 10.40 -10.28 6.14
C THR A 36 10.48 -11.35 7.23
N LEU A 37 9.80 -12.48 7.05
CA LEU A 37 9.89 -13.61 7.98
C LEU A 37 11.32 -14.13 8.05
N PHE A 38 11.96 -14.34 6.89
CA PHE A 38 13.34 -14.81 6.83
C PHE A 38 14.30 -13.83 7.52
N VAL A 39 14.12 -12.53 7.29
CA VAL A 39 14.90 -11.49 7.97
C VAL A 39 14.66 -11.52 9.48
N GLY A 40 13.42 -11.71 9.93
CA GLY A 40 13.08 -11.79 11.35
C GLY A 40 13.60 -13.06 12.06
N TYR A 41 13.75 -14.17 11.34
CA TYR A 41 14.34 -15.39 11.88
C TYR A 41 15.88 -15.38 11.88
N THR A 42 16.49 -14.53 11.06
CA THR A 42 17.94 -14.43 10.95
C THR A 42 18.43 -13.26 11.78
N ASN A 43 19.24 -13.51 12.82
CA ASN A 43 19.86 -12.43 13.58
C ASN A 43 21.05 -11.85 12.79
N PHE A 44 20.87 -10.70 12.15
CA PHE A 44 21.94 -9.91 11.54
C PHE A 44 22.66 -9.00 12.55
N GLY A 45 22.38 -9.16 13.84
CA GLY A 45 23.08 -8.47 14.92
C GLY A 45 22.81 -6.97 14.88
N ALA A 46 23.85 -6.14 14.78
CA ALA A 46 23.72 -4.69 14.79
C ALA A 46 22.88 -4.12 13.62
N PHE A 47 22.76 -4.86 12.51
CA PHE A 47 22.06 -4.41 11.30
C PHE A 47 20.59 -4.80 11.24
N ASP A 48 20.07 -5.58 12.20
CA ASP A 48 18.67 -6.07 12.18
C ASP A 48 17.65 -4.96 12.03
N LYS A 49 17.83 -3.86 12.77
CA LYS A 49 16.89 -2.72 12.74
C LYS A 49 16.86 -2.05 11.38
N SER A 50 18.03 -1.81 10.79
CA SER A 50 18.16 -1.15 9.49
C SER A 50 17.57 -2.01 8.36
N ILE A 51 17.83 -3.32 8.38
CA ILE A 51 17.32 -4.26 7.37
C ILE A 51 15.80 -4.39 7.49
N THR A 52 15.28 -4.50 8.71
CA THR A 52 13.83 -4.59 8.95
C THR A 52 13.10 -3.35 8.42
N VAL A 53 13.64 -2.15 8.69
CA VAL A 53 13.08 -0.90 8.18
C VAL A 53 13.17 -0.80 6.66
N ALA A 54 14.29 -1.22 6.06
CA ALA A 54 14.45 -1.22 4.60
C ALA A 54 13.40 -2.12 3.91
N VAL A 55 13.19 -3.34 4.41
CA VAL A 55 12.16 -4.25 3.88
C VAL A 55 10.75 -3.68 4.08
N ALA A 56 10.49 -3.03 5.21
CA ALA A 56 9.22 -2.36 5.47
C ALA A 56 8.95 -1.23 4.46
N ILE A 57 9.96 -0.42 4.11
CA ILE A 57 9.84 0.65 3.11
C ILE A 57 9.52 0.07 1.73
N VAL A 58 10.26 -0.95 1.29
CA VAL A 58 10.02 -1.59 -0.02
C VAL A 58 8.60 -2.15 -0.10
N LYS A 59 8.11 -2.76 0.98
CA LYS A 59 6.72 -3.24 1.07
C LYS A 59 5.71 -2.09 0.97
N ALA A 60 5.94 -1.01 1.71
CA ALA A 60 5.09 0.17 1.67
C ALA A 60 5.04 0.82 0.28
N SER A 61 6.17 0.91 -0.43
CA SER A 61 6.23 1.42 -1.81
C SER A 61 5.42 0.55 -2.77
N LEU A 62 5.50 -0.78 -2.64
CA LEU A 62 4.73 -1.70 -3.49
C LEU A 62 3.22 -1.57 -3.25
N ILE A 63 2.81 -1.44 -1.98
CA ILE A 63 1.41 -1.20 -1.60
C ILE A 63 0.93 0.13 -2.17
N MET A 64 1.72 1.20 -2.02
CA MET A 64 1.36 2.51 -2.54
C MET A 64 1.22 2.49 -4.07
N TYR A 65 2.15 1.86 -4.79
CA TYR A 65 2.10 1.82 -6.26
C TYR A 65 0.91 1.02 -6.82
N PHE A 66 0.56 -0.10 -6.19
CA PHE A 66 -0.45 -1.02 -6.72
C PHE A 66 -1.82 -0.94 -6.04
N PHE A 67 -1.89 -0.89 -4.71
CA PHE A 67 -3.16 -0.88 -3.98
C PHE A 67 -3.81 0.51 -3.92
N MET A 68 -3.03 1.59 -3.94
CA MET A 68 -3.58 2.94 -4.16
C MET A 68 -3.88 3.24 -5.64
N HIS A 69 -4.01 2.20 -6.48
CA HIS A 69 -4.51 2.27 -7.85
C HIS A 69 -3.85 3.37 -8.72
N LEU A 70 -2.61 3.76 -8.42
CA LEU A 70 -1.88 4.86 -9.07
C LEU A 70 -1.61 4.58 -10.56
N ARG A 71 -1.69 3.32 -10.97
CA ARG A 71 -1.45 2.87 -12.35
C ARG A 71 -2.63 3.10 -13.30
N HIS A 72 -3.88 3.13 -12.81
CA HIS A 72 -5.10 3.16 -13.65
C HIS A 72 -6.08 4.28 -13.27
N SER A 73 -5.80 5.08 -12.24
CA SER A 73 -6.71 6.10 -11.76
C SER A 73 -6.35 7.52 -12.22
N SER A 74 -7.36 8.37 -12.41
CA SER A 74 -7.22 9.81 -12.68
C SER A 74 -6.26 10.47 -11.68
N GLY A 75 -5.55 11.52 -12.13
CA GLY A 75 -4.55 12.23 -11.32
C GLY A 75 -5.03 12.70 -9.95
N LEU A 76 -6.35 12.86 -9.76
CA LEU A 76 -6.96 13.19 -8.47
C LEU A 76 -6.73 12.10 -7.39
N VAL A 77 -6.87 10.82 -7.74
CA VAL A 77 -6.63 9.71 -6.79
C VAL A 77 -5.15 9.60 -6.43
N TRP A 78 -4.27 9.96 -7.35
CA TRP A 78 -2.84 10.04 -7.09
C TRP A 78 -2.51 11.10 -6.03
N VAL A 79 -3.10 12.29 -6.16
CA VAL A 79 -2.93 13.37 -5.17
C VAL A 79 -3.45 12.96 -3.80
N PHE A 80 -4.66 12.38 -3.71
CA PHE A 80 -5.21 11.92 -2.44
C PHE A 80 -4.42 10.77 -1.82
N GLY A 81 -3.87 9.85 -2.63
CA GLY A 81 -3.01 8.77 -2.15
C GLY A 81 -1.71 9.29 -1.53
N VAL A 82 -1.02 10.20 -2.22
CA VAL A 82 0.20 10.85 -1.71
C VAL A 82 -0.10 11.70 -0.48
N LEU A 83 -1.19 12.47 -0.50
CA LEU A 83 -1.60 13.30 0.63
C LEU A 83 -1.93 12.45 1.86
N GLY A 84 -2.64 11.33 1.69
CA GLY A 84 -2.94 10.39 2.76
C GLY A 84 -1.67 9.75 3.34
N PHE A 85 -0.72 9.34 2.50
CA PHE A 85 0.55 8.79 2.96
C PHE A 85 1.40 9.84 3.70
N PHE A 86 1.42 11.07 3.21
CA PHE A 86 2.07 12.19 3.89
C PHE A 86 1.44 12.45 5.26
N PHE A 87 0.11 12.48 5.34
CA PHE A 87 -0.61 12.65 6.59
C PHE A 87 -0.36 11.49 7.58
N PHE A 88 -0.26 10.26 7.07
CA PHE A 88 0.12 9.08 7.85
C PHE A 88 1.50 9.23 8.48
N ILE A 89 2.51 9.70 7.73
CA ILE A 89 3.85 9.96 8.27
C ILE A 89 3.79 11.01 9.39
N ILE A 90 3.03 12.10 9.19
CA ILE A 90 2.86 13.12 10.23
C ILE A 90 2.24 12.53 11.50
N MET A 91 1.16 11.74 11.36
CA MET A 91 0.51 11.08 12.50
C MET A 91 1.47 10.13 13.23
N LEU A 92 2.31 9.40 12.50
CA LEU A 92 3.27 8.47 13.07
C LEU A 92 4.35 9.24 13.87
N LEU A 93 4.91 10.30 13.29
CA LEU A 93 5.92 11.13 13.95
C LEU A 93 5.38 11.83 15.20
N ILE A 94 4.19 12.42 15.11
CA ILE A 94 3.55 13.08 16.25
C ILE A 94 3.22 12.05 17.34
N GLY A 95 2.58 10.94 16.99
CA GLY A 95 2.24 9.89 17.96
C GLY A 95 3.45 9.31 18.67
N MET A 96 4.53 9.00 17.94
CA MET A 96 5.79 8.56 18.56
C MET A 96 6.40 9.65 19.46
N GLY A 97 6.33 10.91 19.05
CA GLY A 97 6.74 12.05 19.86
C GLY A 97 5.96 12.15 21.17
N ASP A 98 4.64 11.96 21.13
CA ASP A 98 3.77 11.95 22.30
C ASP A 98 4.11 10.80 23.25
N TYR A 99 4.34 9.58 22.73
CA TYR A 99 4.76 8.44 23.53
C TYR A 99 6.11 8.68 24.21
N ALA A 100 7.10 9.22 23.49
CA ALA A 100 8.41 9.54 24.02
C ALA A 100 8.35 10.64 25.10
N ALA A 101 7.54 11.68 24.87
CA ALA A 101 7.31 12.74 25.84
C ALA A 101 6.68 12.19 27.13
N ARG A 102 5.69 11.30 27.03
CA ARG A 102 5.05 10.67 28.20
C ARG A 102 6.01 9.80 29.02
N GLY A 103 6.96 9.11 28.38
CA GLY A 103 7.99 8.36 29.09
C GLY A 103 8.96 9.25 29.87
N THR A 104 9.25 10.44 29.36
CA THR A 104 10.17 11.40 29.99
C THR A 104 9.56 12.06 31.23
N ILE A 105 8.26 12.35 31.22
CA ILE A 105 7.55 13.03 32.33
C ILE A 105 7.32 12.11 33.53
N GLN A 106 7.32 10.78 33.34
CA GLN A 106 7.06 9.83 34.44
C GLN A 106 8.23 9.63 35.42
N GLY A 107 9.44 10.14 35.11
CA GLY A 107 10.58 10.20 36.04
C GLY A 107 11.12 8.84 36.54
N PRO A 108 12.43 8.69 36.81
CA PRO A 108 12.93 7.53 37.54
C PRO A 108 12.45 7.61 38.98
N LEU A 109 11.94 6.49 39.52
CA LEU A 109 11.94 6.28 40.98
C LEU A 109 13.39 6.11 41.46
#